data_AF-A0A256XVP5-F1
#
_entry.id   AF-A0A256XVP5-F1
#
_cell.length_a   1.000
_cell.length_b   1.000
_cell.length_c   1.000
_cell.angle_alpha   90.00
_cell.angle_beta   90.00
_cell.angle_gamma   90.00
#
_symmetry.space_group_name_H-M   'P 1'
#
loop_
_entity.id
_entity.type
_entity.pdbx_description
1 polymer ?
#
loop_
_entity_poly.entity_id
_entity_poly.type
_entity_poly.pdbx_seq_one_letter_code
_entity_poly.pdbx_strand_id
1 'polypeptide(L)'
;MIRLNPNIPFKTRGNGAVALRLYLRDENSIVLIKSIIEETLEKYLLLSGKTSPAVVIHRGTVGSSYRYVYLKALHDIVLSSVAKEIVKKNDDLVIMVNKGRGIIGAVAAIGAYPLVNFTYELIVYREFQDRSRMRGIDKNSVLEFDRIHRPETFGNYDFKHRRVLITPHGPDPVLVGVRSCNLEELLSALKVIKVIDGKSIGEFEWIIFRTNQGTDAHLKRSKDNSKSYKAVSIVGWLKEKPRIIKGGHVVFNLVTPRSTVITCVSYRETGRLRNVLRLLKPGDEIEVKGGIKPWTEGVNLNVEKVRVLRLQKHVLLLNPLCPKCGKRMKSRGRGKGFKCPACGFSLNLSSKEVRQLERIVMPGLFMSDPLAYRHLTKPVRLYGRRFKDRHRLMVMSSILIGYGEESQDI
;
A
#
# COMPACT_ATOMS: atom_id res chain seq x y z
N MET A 1 3.02 7.18 -14.39
CA MET A 1 1.83 7.34 -13.52
C MET A 1 2.24 7.25 -12.06
N ILE A 2 1.89 8.25 -11.25
CA ILE A 2 2.28 8.36 -9.84
C ILE A 2 1.04 8.37 -8.95
N ARG A 3 1.02 7.51 -7.95
CA ARG A 3 0.03 7.52 -6.86
C ARG A 3 0.57 8.34 -5.70
N LEU A 4 -0.24 9.27 -5.22
CA LEU A 4 0.08 10.13 -4.08
C LEU A 4 -0.53 9.56 -2.80
N ASN A 5 -0.48 10.32 -1.71
CA ASN A 5 -0.91 9.88 -0.39
C ASN A 5 -2.36 9.35 -0.40
N PRO A 6 -2.59 8.05 -0.10
CA PRO A 6 -3.91 7.45 -0.18
C PRO A 6 -4.85 7.88 0.95
N ASN A 7 -4.36 8.60 1.96
CA ASN A 7 -5.15 8.99 3.14
C ASN A 7 -5.81 10.37 3.01
N ILE A 8 -5.47 11.15 1.97
CA ILE A 8 -6.02 12.49 1.75
C ILE A 8 -7.54 12.43 1.48
N PRO A 9 -8.37 13.28 2.13
CA PRO A 9 -9.82 13.28 1.95
C PRO A 9 -10.27 14.02 0.67
N PHE A 10 -9.42 14.91 0.14
CA PHE A 10 -9.70 15.75 -1.04
C PHE A 10 -9.27 15.11 -2.36
N LYS A 11 -9.11 13.78 -2.40
CA LYS A 11 -8.66 13.04 -3.58
C LYS A 11 -9.80 12.66 -4.52
N THR A 12 -9.50 12.53 -5.80
CA THR A 12 -10.26 11.65 -6.71
C THR A 12 -9.97 10.19 -6.35
N ARG A 13 -10.83 9.25 -6.78
CA ARG A 13 -10.65 7.82 -6.47
C ARG A 13 -9.25 7.38 -6.94
N GLY A 14 -8.44 6.91 -5.99
CA GLY A 14 -7.09 6.43 -6.25
C GLY A 14 -5.96 7.48 -6.21
N ASN A 15 -6.23 8.79 -6.10
CA ASN A 15 -5.23 9.86 -5.95
C ASN A 15 -3.99 9.74 -6.87
N GLY A 16 -4.22 9.67 -8.18
CA GLY A 16 -3.17 9.49 -9.18
C GLY A 16 -2.90 10.75 -10.01
N ALA A 17 -1.67 10.88 -10.50
CA ALA A 17 -1.25 11.88 -11.48
C ALA A 17 -0.35 11.23 -12.55
N VAL A 18 -0.26 11.86 -13.72
CA VAL A 18 0.52 11.34 -14.86
C VAL A 18 1.51 12.42 -15.28
N ALA A 19 2.72 11.98 -15.64
CA ALA A 19 3.72 12.81 -16.30
C ALA A 19 4.22 12.04 -17.53
N LEU A 20 4.39 12.76 -18.62
CA LEU A 20 5.02 12.31 -19.85
C LEU A 20 6.32 13.10 -20.01
N ARG A 21 7.34 12.47 -20.60
CA ARG A 21 8.61 13.12 -20.91
C ARG A 21 8.81 13.05 -22.41
N LEU A 22 9.02 14.21 -23.02
CA LEU A 22 9.17 14.37 -24.45
C LEU A 22 10.53 15.02 -24.70
N TYR A 23 11.27 14.52 -25.68
CA TYR A 23 12.44 15.21 -26.23
C TYR A 23 11.95 15.99 -27.43
N LEU A 24 12.10 17.31 -27.37
CA LEU A 24 11.67 18.22 -28.43
C LEU A 24 12.90 18.63 -29.23
N ARG A 25 12.77 18.66 -30.56
CA ARG A 25 13.84 19.13 -31.46
C ARG A 25 13.86 20.65 -31.61
N ASP A 26 12.71 21.29 -31.40
CA ASP A 26 12.50 22.73 -31.56
C ASP A 26 11.60 23.27 -30.45
N GLU A 27 11.88 24.49 -29.99
CA GLU A 27 11.13 25.15 -28.92
C GLU A 27 9.71 25.53 -29.34
N ASN A 28 9.46 25.81 -30.63
CA ASN A 28 8.10 26.12 -31.11
C ASN A 28 7.13 24.94 -30.92
N SER A 29 7.67 23.72 -30.78
CA SER A 29 6.87 22.52 -30.45
C SER A 29 6.08 22.69 -29.14
N ILE A 30 6.51 23.57 -28.24
CA ILE A 30 5.84 23.78 -26.95
C ILE A 30 4.53 24.53 -27.13
N VAL A 31 4.45 25.46 -28.09
CA VAL A 31 3.20 26.15 -28.44
C VAL A 31 2.20 25.14 -29.02
N LEU A 32 2.67 24.27 -29.91
CA LEU A 32 1.85 23.19 -30.47
C LEU A 32 1.36 22.23 -29.38
N ILE A 33 2.24 21.78 -28.48
CA ILE A 33 1.88 20.90 -27.35
C ILE A 33 0.81 21.57 -26.48
N LYS A 34 0.98 22.87 -26.18
CA LYS A 34 0.01 23.62 -25.40
C LYS A 34 -1.37 23.62 -26.09
N SER A 35 -1.41 23.92 -27.39
CA SER A 35 -2.64 23.91 -28.19
C SER A 35 -3.30 22.52 -28.20
N ILE A 36 -2.54 21.45 -28.42
CA ILE A 36 -3.05 20.07 -28.37
C ILE A 36 -3.65 19.75 -26.99
N ILE A 37 -3.00 20.19 -25.91
CA ILE A 37 -3.51 19.97 -24.55
C ILE A 37 -4.81 20.72 -24.33
N GLU A 38 -4.90 21.97 -24.76
CA GLU A 38 -6.11 22.80 -24.64
C GLU A 38 -7.28 22.16 -25.41
N GLU A 39 -7.08 21.78 -26.68
CA GLU A 39 -8.10 21.09 -27.49
C GLU A 39 -8.52 19.75 -26.86
N THR A 40 -7.55 18.98 -26.35
CA THR A 40 -7.83 17.70 -25.66
C THR A 40 -8.66 17.93 -24.40
N LEU A 41 -8.38 18.98 -23.63
CA LEU A 41 -9.15 19.32 -22.44
C LEU A 41 -10.57 19.75 -22.83
N GLU A 42 -10.74 20.58 -23.85
CA GLU A 42 -12.07 20.97 -24.33
C GLU A 42 -12.92 19.77 -24.75
N LYS A 43 -12.31 18.82 -25.48
CA LYS A 43 -13.04 17.66 -26.03
C LYS A 43 -13.37 16.59 -24.99
N TYR A 44 -12.46 16.33 -24.05
CA TYR A 44 -12.55 15.14 -23.19
C TYR A 44 -12.76 15.44 -21.70
N LEU A 45 -12.69 16.70 -21.26
CA LEU A 45 -12.87 17.04 -19.86
C LEU A 45 -14.32 16.93 -19.42
N LEU A 46 -14.59 15.97 -18.52
CA LEU A 46 -15.86 15.84 -17.84
C LEU A 46 -15.80 16.49 -16.46
N LEU A 47 -16.33 17.71 -16.35
CA LEU A 47 -16.44 18.40 -15.06
C LEU A 47 -17.54 17.76 -14.21
N SER A 48 -17.14 17.03 -13.17
CA SER A 48 -18.06 16.48 -12.18
C SER A 48 -17.48 16.52 -10.76
N GLY A 49 -18.33 16.85 -9.79
CA GLY A 49 -17.99 16.83 -8.36
C GLY A 49 -16.75 17.65 -8.00
N LYS A 50 -15.67 16.96 -7.56
CA LYS A 50 -14.43 17.58 -7.07
C LYS A 50 -13.36 17.78 -8.16
N THR A 51 -13.73 17.64 -9.44
CA THR A 51 -12.78 17.68 -10.57
C THR A 51 -12.21 19.09 -10.74
N SER A 52 -10.88 19.19 -10.70
CA SER A 52 -10.14 20.43 -10.86
C SER A 52 -8.77 20.11 -11.47
N PRO A 53 -8.74 19.85 -12.80
CA PRO A 53 -7.52 19.43 -13.49
C PRO A 53 -6.53 20.60 -13.55
N ALA A 54 -5.26 20.24 -13.66
CA ALA A 54 -4.20 21.16 -14.03
C ALA A 54 -3.15 20.38 -14.82
N VAL A 55 -2.56 21.05 -15.79
CA VAL A 55 -1.41 20.59 -16.56
C VAL A 55 -0.27 21.56 -16.30
N VAL A 56 0.92 21.01 -16.06
CA VAL A 56 2.16 21.76 -15.85
C VAL A 56 3.16 21.25 -16.88
N ILE A 57 3.74 22.15 -17.66
CA ILE A 57 4.80 21.86 -18.61
C ILE A 57 6.07 22.49 -18.06
N HIS A 58 6.99 21.63 -17.65
CA HIS A 58 8.30 22.00 -17.16
C HIS A 58 9.36 21.74 -18.24
N ARG A 59 10.28 22.69 -18.41
CA ARG A 59 11.40 22.59 -19.36
C ARG A 59 12.70 22.36 -18.61
N GLY A 60 13.56 21.51 -19.16
CA GLY A 60 14.88 21.23 -18.59
C GLY A 60 14.87 20.17 -17.49
N THR A 61 15.85 20.27 -16.60
CA THR A 61 16.13 19.28 -15.56
C THR A 61 15.20 19.45 -14.36
N VAL A 62 14.64 18.34 -13.89
CA VAL A 62 13.75 18.34 -12.71
C VAL A 62 14.53 18.61 -11.44
N GLY A 63 14.38 19.82 -10.90
CA GLY A 63 15.06 20.27 -9.67
C GLY A 63 14.53 19.64 -8.37
N SER A 64 15.28 19.85 -7.28
CA SER A 64 14.99 19.33 -5.93
C SER A 64 13.66 19.84 -5.34
N SER A 65 13.18 21.01 -5.78
CA SER A 65 11.90 21.60 -5.38
C SER A 65 10.69 20.74 -5.80
N TYR A 66 10.69 20.22 -7.03
CA TYR A 66 9.68 19.27 -7.50
C TYR A 66 9.74 17.96 -6.71
N ARG A 67 10.97 17.46 -6.48
CA ARG A 67 11.22 16.24 -5.69
C ARG A 67 10.66 16.37 -4.27
N TYR A 68 10.81 17.53 -3.66
CA TYR A 68 10.23 17.86 -2.35
C TYR A 68 8.70 17.78 -2.38
N VAL A 69 8.04 18.38 -3.37
CA VAL A 69 6.57 18.29 -3.52
C VAL A 69 6.12 16.85 -3.71
N TYR A 70 6.81 16.06 -4.54
CA TYR A 70 6.47 14.66 -4.71
C TYR A 70 6.52 13.87 -3.39
N LEU A 71 7.63 13.99 -2.63
CA LEU A 71 7.77 13.32 -1.34
C LEU A 71 6.73 13.79 -0.33
N LYS A 72 6.48 15.10 -0.28
CA LYS A 72 5.47 15.68 0.62
C LYS A 72 4.07 15.20 0.24
N ALA A 73 3.70 15.20 -1.05
CA ALA A 73 2.41 14.74 -1.55
C ALA A 73 2.20 13.23 -1.37
N LEU A 74 3.27 12.46 -1.23
CA LEU A 74 3.23 11.03 -0.96
C LEU A 74 3.02 10.71 0.53
N HIS A 75 3.53 11.56 1.43
CA HIS A 75 3.57 11.28 2.87
C HIS A 75 2.70 12.19 3.75
N ASP A 76 2.25 13.34 3.22
CA ASP A 76 1.58 14.39 3.99
C ASP A 76 0.58 15.18 3.12
N ILE A 77 -0.05 16.19 3.72
CA ILE A 77 -0.85 17.21 3.02
C ILE A 77 0.09 18.24 2.38
N VAL A 78 -0.27 18.65 1.15
CA VAL A 78 0.40 19.74 0.41
C VAL A 78 -0.61 20.84 0.15
N LEU A 79 -0.24 22.08 0.47
CA LEU A 79 -1.02 23.26 0.10
C LEU A 79 -0.78 23.59 -1.36
N SER A 80 -1.81 24.03 -2.07
CA SER A 80 -1.68 24.42 -3.49
C SER A 80 -0.75 25.61 -3.70
N SER A 81 -0.59 26.49 -2.70
CA SER A 81 0.36 27.61 -2.73
C SER A 81 1.79 27.13 -2.95
N VAL A 82 2.22 26.05 -2.30
CA VAL A 82 3.57 25.48 -2.45
C VAL A 82 3.82 25.04 -3.90
N ALA A 83 2.85 24.38 -4.52
CA ALA A 83 2.96 23.96 -5.92
C ALA A 83 2.96 25.17 -6.88
N LYS A 84 2.13 26.19 -6.60
CA LYS A 84 2.07 27.44 -7.38
C LYS A 84 3.37 28.25 -7.32
N GLU A 85 4.02 28.26 -6.16
CA GLU A 85 5.31 28.93 -5.98
C GLU A 85 6.41 28.27 -6.79
N ILE A 86 6.44 26.94 -6.83
CA ILE A 86 7.41 26.17 -7.61
C ILE A 86 7.25 26.41 -9.10
N VAL A 87 6.03 26.32 -9.63
CA VAL A 87 5.81 26.57 -11.07
C VAL A 87 6.18 28.00 -11.46
N LYS A 88 5.88 28.99 -10.60
CA LYS A 88 6.24 30.39 -10.84
C LYS A 88 7.75 30.60 -10.83
N LYS A 89 8.46 29.99 -9.88
CA LYS A 89 9.93 30.14 -9.75
C LYS A 89 10.69 29.54 -10.93
N ASN A 90 10.14 28.51 -11.56
CA ASN A 90 10.78 27.82 -12.69
C ASN A 90 10.21 28.24 -14.06
N ASP A 91 9.35 29.26 -14.11
CA ASP A 91 8.68 29.73 -15.33
C ASP A 91 7.97 28.59 -16.10
N ASP A 92 7.32 27.68 -15.37
CA ASP A 92 6.57 26.59 -15.98
C ASP A 92 5.29 27.10 -16.64
N LEU A 93 4.93 26.53 -17.78
CA LEU A 93 3.62 26.77 -18.38
C LEU A 93 2.55 25.98 -17.62
N VAL A 94 1.48 26.66 -17.24
CA VAL A 94 0.41 26.07 -16.43
C VAL A 94 -0.94 26.31 -17.09
N ILE A 95 -1.67 25.23 -17.33
CA ILE A 95 -3.07 25.25 -17.75
C ILE A 95 -3.90 24.74 -16.58
N MET A 96 -4.82 25.54 -16.06
CA MET A 96 -5.68 25.18 -14.93
C MET A 96 -7.15 25.35 -15.29
N VAL A 97 -7.98 24.42 -14.82
CA VAL A 97 -9.43 24.57 -14.83
C VAL A 97 -9.95 24.65 -13.39
N ASN A 98 -10.89 25.57 -13.14
CA ASN A 98 -11.42 25.91 -11.82
C ASN A 98 -10.30 26.33 -10.82
N LYS A 99 -10.38 25.86 -9.58
CA LYS A 99 -9.42 26.19 -8.50
C LYS A 99 -8.01 25.57 -8.69
N GLY A 100 -7.78 24.84 -9.77
CA GLY A 100 -6.49 24.23 -10.13
C GLY A 100 -5.88 23.29 -9.09
N ARG A 101 -6.66 22.56 -8.27
CA ARG A 101 -6.10 21.66 -7.23
C ARG A 101 -5.22 20.54 -7.81
N GLY A 102 -5.47 20.15 -9.07
CA GLY A 102 -4.66 19.20 -9.82
C GLY A 102 -3.18 19.60 -9.95
N ILE A 103 -2.83 20.86 -9.72
CA ILE A 103 -1.44 21.35 -9.83
C ILE A 103 -0.49 20.62 -8.88
N ILE A 104 -0.96 20.26 -7.68
CA ILE A 104 -0.18 19.47 -6.72
C ILE A 104 0.19 18.13 -7.34
N GLY A 105 -0.76 17.49 -8.03
CA GLY A 105 -0.54 16.21 -8.69
C GLY A 105 0.40 16.32 -9.88
N ALA A 106 0.22 17.35 -10.71
CA ALA A 106 1.09 17.60 -11.87
C ALA A 106 2.55 17.82 -11.43
N VAL A 107 2.79 18.75 -10.51
CA VAL A 107 4.13 19.04 -9.95
C VAL A 107 4.72 17.80 -9.26
N ALA A 108 3.91 17.06 -8.49
CA ALA A 108 4.37 15.81 -7.86
C ALA A 108 4.70 14.70 -8.86
N ALA A 109 4.01 14.64 -10.01
CA ALA A 109 4.30 13.67 -11.04
C ALA A 109 5.60 13.98 -11.78
N ILE A 110 5.89 15.26 -12.05
CA ILE A 110 7.18 15.74 -12.55
C ILE A 110 8.29 15.40 -11.55
N GLY A 111 8.10 15.80 -10.29
CA GLY A 111 9.06 15.58 -9.20
C GLY A 111 9.27 14.13 -8.78
N ALA A 112 8.51 13.19 -9.33
CA ALA A 112 8.78 11.77 -9.15
C ALA A 112 9.94 11.27 -10.02
N TYR A 113 10.37 12.06 -10.99
CA TYR A 113 11.53 11.74 -11.83
C TYR A 113 12.86 12.05 -11.10
N PRO A 114 13.87 11.18 -11.19
CA PRO A 114 13.79 9.80 -11.68
C PRO A 114 13.09 8.88 -10.68
N LEU A 115 12.17 8.05 -11.19
CA LEU A 115 11.44 7.11 -10.35
C LEU A 115 12.29 5.85 -10.13
N VAL A 116 12.98 5.79 -8.99
CA VAL A 116 13.93 4.70 -8.67
C VAL A 116 13.22 3.38 -8.36
N ASN A 117 12.14 3.45 -7.57
CA ASN A 117 11.36 2.28 -7.17
C ASN A 117 10.02 2.27 -7.89
N PHE A 118 9.91 1.39 -8.89
CA PHE A 118 8.72 1.29 -9.71
C PHE A 118 8.33 -0.16 -9.98
N THR A 119 7.07 -0.29 -10.39
CA THR A 119 6.50 -1.41 -11.12
C THR A 119 5.90 -0.88 -12.42
N TYR A 120 5.43 -1.77 -13.27
CA TYR A 120 4.70 -1.43 -14.49
C TYR A 120 3.20 -1.70 -14.30
N GLU A 121 2.37 -0.84 -14.89
CA GLU A 121 0.94 -1.12 -15.07
C GLU A 121 0.58 -0.94 -16.54
N LEU A 122 0.08 -2.01 -17.15
CA LEU A 122 -0.53 -2.01 -18.47
C LEU A 122 -2.01 -1.68 -18.30
N ILE A 123 -2.45 -0.59 -18.92
CA ILE A 123 -3.85 -0.18 -18.93
C ILE A 123 -4.37 -0.36 -20.34
N VAL A 124 -5.43 -1.15 -20.46
CA VAL A 124 -6.20 -1.30 -21.70
C VAL A 124 -7.47 -0.47 -21.55
N TYR A 125 -7.81 0.28 -22.59
CA TYR A 125 -8.96 1.17 -22.64
C TYR A 125 -10.05 0.57 -23.52
N ARG A 126 -11.30 0.73 -23.09
CA ARG A 126 -12.45 0.46 -23.96
C ARG A 126 -12.71 1.65 -24.86
N GLU A 127 -13.57 1.47 -25.84
CA GLU A 127 -14.06 2.57 -26.67
C GLU A 127 -14.60 3.71 -25.81
N PHE A 128 -14.31 4.94 -26.22
CA PHE A 128 -14.61 6.13 -25.42
C PHE A 128 -16.11 6.28 -25.09
N GLN A 129 -16.98 5.77 -25.97
CA GLN A 129 -18.43 5.82 -25.83
C GLN A 129 -18.96 4.77 -24.83
N ASP A 130 -18.24 3.68 -24.60
CA ASP A 130 -18.66 2.65 -23.65
C ASP A 130 -18.49 3.13 -22.19
N ARG A 131 -19.63 3.31 -21.52
CA ARG A 131 -19.73 3.67 -20.10
C ARG A 131 -20.31 2.56 -19.24
N SER A 132 -20.44 1.35 -19.77
CA SER A 132 -20.96 0.18 -19.06
C SER A 132 -20.20 -0.09 -17.76
N ARG A 133 -20.88 -0.68 -16.77
CA ARG A 133 -20.24 -1.09 -15.51
C ARG A 133 -19.60 -2.47 -15.60
N MET A 134 -20.12 -3.34 -16.47
CA MET A 134 -19.54 -4.65 -16.72
C MET A 134 -18.46 -4.54 -17.78
N ARG A 135 -17.28 -5.11 -17.51
CA ARG A 135 -16.14 -5.06 -18.43
C ARG A 135 -16.11 -6.20 -19.45
N GLY A 136 -16.99 -7.18 -19.30
CA GLY A 136 -17.03 -8.32 -20.21
C GLY A 136 -15.72 -9.09 -20.32
N ILE A 137 -14.92 -9.15 -19.24
CA ILE A 137 -13.65 -9.90 -19.24
C ILE A 137 -13.91 -11.36 -18.91
N ASP A 138 -13.34 -12.27 -19.70
CA ASP A 138 -13.39 -13.70 -19.42
C ASP A 138 -12.54 -14.01 -18.18
N LYS A 139 -13.24 -14.43 -17.12
CA LYS A 139 -12.64 -14.80 -15.85
C LYS A 139 -11.65 -15.96 -15.97
N ASN A 140 -11.87 -16.91 -16.87
CA ASN A 140 -10.99 -18.07 -17.02
C ASN A 140 -9.65 -17.67 -17.63
N SER A 141 -9.65 -16.82 -18.65
CA SER A 141 -8.41 -16.23 -19.20
C SER A 141 -7.58 -15.49 -18.14
N VAL A 142 -8.23 -14.75 -17.22
CA VAL A 142 -7.53 -14.07 -16.10
C VAL A 142 -6.95 -15.06 -15.10
N LEU A 143 -7.65 -16.16 -14.81
CA LEU A 143 -7.17 -17.21 -13.92
C LEU A 143 -5.97 -17.95 -14.51
N GLU A 144 -6.01 -18.25 -15.80
CA GLU A 144 -4.91 -18.86 -16.55
C GLU A 144 -3.68 -17.94 -16.51
N PHE A 145 -3.85 -16.68 -16.92
CA PHE A 145 -2.80 -15.67 -16.86
C PHE A 145 -2.18 -15.55 -15.46
N ASP A 146 -3.01 -15.44 -14.41
CA ASP A 146 -2.50 -15.32 -13.05
C ASP A 146 -1.79 -16.58 -12.54
N ARG A 147 -2.10 -17.78 -13.06
CA ARG A 147 -1.39 -19.02 -12.71
C ARG A 147 -0.04 -19.11 -13.39
N ILE A 148 0.04 -18.78 -14.68
CA ILE A 148 1.26 -18.88 -15.49
C ILE A 148 2.29 -17.84 -15.05
N HIS A 149 1.87 -16.59 -14.89
CA HIS A 149 2.79 -15.46 -14.69
C HIS A 149 3.05 -15.14 -13.21
N ARG A 150 2.61 -16.03 -12.31
CA ARG A 150 2.92 -15.90 -10.90
C ARG A 150 4.39 -16.26 -10.66
N PRO A 151 5.10 -15.48 -9.83
CA PRO A 151 4.64 -14.31 -9.06
C PRO A 151 5.07 -12.95 -9.66
N GLU A 152 5.43 -12.91 -10.94
CA GLU A 152 5.91 -11.70 -11.62
C GLU A 152 4.81 -10.64 -11.79
N THR A 153 3.57 -11.11 -12.02
CA THR A 153 2.37 -10.27 -12.02
C THR A 153 1.64 -10.34 -10.67
N PHE A 154 0.88 -9.29 -10.33
CA PHE A 154 0.21 -9.22 -9.04
C PHE A 154 -1.12 -8.46 -9.06
N GLY A 155 -2.00 -8.87 -8.15
CA GLY A 155 -3.30 -8.23 -7.99
C GLY A 155 -4.25 -8.51 -9.16
N ASN A 156 -4.12 -9.67 -9.83
CA ASN A 156 -4.98 -10.02 -10.95
C ASN A 156 -6.29 -10.68 -10.51
N TYR A 157 -6.22 -11.61 -9.56
CA TYR A 157 -7.36 -12.39 -9.08
C TYR A 157 -7.28 -12.69 -7.58
N ASP A 158 -8.41 -12.56 -6.88
CA ASP A 158 -8.58 -13.00 -5.51
C ASP A 158 -9.21 -14.40 -5.46
N PHE A 159 -8.40 -15.39 -5.07
CA PHE A 159 -8.81 -16.80 -5.00
C PHE A 159 -9.80 -17.07 -3.87
N LYS A 160 -9.69 -16.33 -2.76
CA LYS A 160 -10.55 -16.52 -1.60
C LYS A 160 -11.97 -16.03 -1.90
N HIS A 161 -12.09 -14.87 -2.54
CA HIS A 161 -13.38 -14.26 -2.87
C HIS A 161 -13.83 -14.54 -4.31
N ARG A 162 -13.08 -15.36 -5.05
CA ARG A 162 -13.31 -15.74 -6.44
C ARG A 162 -13.54 -14.56 -7.40
N ARG A 163 -12.77 -13.47 -7.22
CA ARG A 163 -13.01 -12.17 -7.88
C ARG A 163 -11.84 -11.72 -8.76
N VAL A 164 -12.16 -11.22 -9.95
CA VAL A 164 -11.22 -10.50 -10.83
C VAL A 164 -10.92 -9.12 -10.23
N LEU A 165 -9.63 -8.77 -10.16
CA LEU A 165 -9.14 -7.54 -9.53
C LEU A 165 -8.56 -6.52 -10.53
N ILE A 166 -8.24 -6.95 -11.75
CA ILE A 166 -7.73 -6.06 -12.82
C ILE A 166 -8.80 -5.15 -13.44
N THR A 167 -10.09 -5.43 -13.22
CA THR A 167 -11.20 -4.65 -13.78
C THR A 167 -11.71 -3.60 -12.78
N PRO A 168 -11.86 -2.32 -13.17
CA PRO A 168 -12.55 -1.33 -12.35
C PRO A 168 -14.07 -1.58 -12.29
N HIS A 169 -14.76 -0.91 -11.37
CA HIS A 169 -16.22 -1.08 -11.13
C HIS A 169 -17.09 0.12 -11.55
N GLY A 170 -16.48 1.15 -12.17
CA GLY A 170 -17.15 2.41 -12.49
C GLY A 170 -17.48 2.58 -13.98
N PRO A 171 -17.94 3.78 -14.40
CA PRO A 171 -18.08 4.14 -15.81
C PRO A 171 -16.75 4.54 -16.48
N ASP A 172 -15.64 4.42 -15.74
CA ASP A 172 -14.26 4.74 -16.15
C ASP A 172 -13.84 4.02 -17.45
N PRO A 173 -13.13 4.68 -18.39
CA PRO A 173 -12.71 4.10 -19.68
C PRO A 173 -11.76 2.91 -19.58
N VAL A 174 -11.16 2.62 -18.42
CA VAL A 174 -10.26 1.47 -18.29
C VAL A 174 -11.04 0.17 -18.40
N LEU A 175 -10.65 -0.69 -19.34
CA LEU A 175 -11.11 -2.06 -19.50
C LEU A 175 -10.44 -2.95 -18.44
N VAL A 176 -9.11 -3.00 -18.45
CA VAL A 176 -8.28 -3.74 -17.50
C VAL A 176 -6.99 -3.00 -17.15
N GLY A 177 -6.51 -3.20 -15.92
CA GLY A 177 -5.20 -2.77 -15.44
C GLY A 177 -4.40 -3.94 -14.88
N VAL A 178 -3.36 -4.38 -15.60
CA VAL A 178 -2.47 -5.48 -15.19
C VAL A 178 -1.19 -4.90 -14.63
N ARG A 179 -0.64 -5.49 -13.55
CA ARG A 179 0.57 -4.99 -12.88
C ARG A 179 1.64 -6.04 -12.80
N SER A 180 2.89 -5.63 -13.05
CA SER A 180 4.05 -6.52 -13.05
C SER A 180 5.32 -5.77 -12.67
N CYS A 181 6.31 -6.51 -12.19
CA CYS A 181 7.68 -6.00 -12.08
C CYS A 181 8.55 -6.33 -13.31
N ASN A 182 8.01 -7.10 -14.24
CA ASN A 182 8.65 -7.54 -15.48
C ASN A 182 7.77 -7.13 -16.68
N LEU A 183 8.38 -6.43 -17.65
CA LEU A 183 7.70 -5.91 -18.82
C LEU A 183 7.26 -7.02 -19.80
N GLU A 184 8.07 -8.05 -20.00
CA GLU A 184 7.76 -9.17 -20.90
C GLU A 184 6.55 -9.95 -20.40
N GLU A 185 6.56 -10.27 -19.11
CA GLU A 185 5.44 -10.92 -18.42
C GLU A 185 4.17 -10.06 -18.48
N LEU A 186 4.32 -8.73 -18.41
CA LEU A 186 3.19 -7.82 -18.52
C LEU A 186 2.58 -7.82 -19.93
N LEU A 187 3.41 -7.84 -20.97
CA LEU A 187 2.97 -7.83 -22.37
C LEU A 187 2.24 -9.12 -22.76
N SER A 188 2.56 -10.26 -22.14
CA SER A 188 1.83 -11.51 -22.36
C SER A 188 0.33 -11.40 -22.03
N ALA A 189 -0.05 -10.47 -21.15
CA ALA A 189 -1.45 -10.20 -20.82
C ALA A 189 -2.26 -9.81 -22.06
N LEU A 190 -1.66 -9.09 -23.01
CA LEU A 190 -2.28 -8.65 -24.26
C LEU A 190 -2.62 -9.80 -25.20
N LYS A 191 -2.13 -11.01 -24.94
CA LYS A 191 -2.41 -12.21 -25.73
C LYS A 191 -3.33 -13.17 -24.97
N VAL A 192 -3.05 -13.38 -23.68
CA VAL A 192 -3.70 -14.39 -22.86
C VAL A 192 -5.07 -13.94 -22.36
N ILE A 193 -5.20 -12.70 -21.89
CA ILE A 193 -6.45 -12.21 -21.30
C ILE A 193 -7.43 -11.85 -22.42
N LYS A 194 -8.67 -12.30 -22.27
CA LYS A 194 -9.72 -12.15 -23.28
C LYS A 194 -10.96 -11.49 -22.70
N VAL A 195 -11.72 -10.85 -23.59
CA VAL A 195 -13.13 -10.52 -23.34
C VAL A 195 -14.02 -11.73 -23.64
N ILE A 196 -15.28 -11.70 -23.18
CA ILE A 196 -16.23 -12.83 -23.24
C ILE A 196 -16.53 -13.25 -24.69
N ASP A 197 -16.46 -12.34 -25.65
CA ASP A 197 -16.62 -12.64 -27.08
C ASP A 197 -15.38 -13.30 -27.73
N GLY A 198 -14.33 -13.56 -26.93
CA GLY A 198 -13.12 -14.28 -27.34
C GLY A 198 -11.98 -13.39 -27.82
N LYS A 199 -12.22 -12.10 -28.06
CA LYS A 199 -11.17 -11.17 -28.48
C LYS A 199 -10.12 -11.00 -27.40
N SER A 200 -8.87 -10.89 -27.82
CA SER A 200 -7.77 -10.62 -26.90
C SER A 200 -7.81 -9.15 -26.46
N ILE A 201 -7.44 -8.85 -25.21
CA ILE A 201 -7.37 -7.45 -24.77
C ILE A 201 -6.33 -6.64 -25.55
N GLY A 202 -5.40 -7.30 -26.25
CA GLY A 202 -4.43 -6.65 -27.13
C GLY A 202 -4.99 -6.05 -28.42
N GLU A 203 -6.26 -6.34 -28.74
CA GLU A 203 -6.97 -5.75 -29.88
C GLU A 203 -7.56 -4.36 -29.56
N PHE A 204 -7.48 -3.91 -28.31
CA PHE A 204 -7.93 -2.59 -27.86
C PHE A 204 -6.75 -1.64 -27.67
N GLU A 205 -7.03 -0.34 -27.51
CA GLU A 205 -6.00 0.66 -27.20
C GLU A 205 -5.39 0.44 -25.82
N TRP A 206 -4.06 0.51 -25.71
CA TRP A 206 -3.37 0.26 -24.44
C TRP A 206 -2.12 1.11 -24.24
N ILE A 207 -1.78 1.37 -22.98
CA ILE A 207 -0.59 2.12 -22.58
C ILE A 207 0.07 1.43 -21.39
N ILE A 208 1.40 1.35 -21.39
CA ILE A 208 2.19 0.89 -20.25
C ILE A 208 2.75 2.09 -19.49
N PHE A 209 2.47 2.12 -18.20
CA PHE A 209 3.01 3.13 -17.29
C PHE A 209 4.07 2.54 -16.36
N ARG A 210 5.21 3.23 -16.24
CA ARG A 210 6.02 3.14 -15.02
C ARG A 210 5.29 3.80 -13.86
N THR A 211 5.23 3.12 -12.72
CA THR A 211 4.44 3.58 -11.57
C THR A 211 5.04 3.20 -10.23
N ASN A 212 4.76 4.00 -9.20
CA ASN A 212 5.13 3.68 -7.82
C ASN A 212 4.13 2.71 -7.14
N GLN A 213 3.21 2.10 -7.88
CA GLN A 213 2.28 1.11 -7.33
C GLN A 213 3.00 -0.17 -6.90
N GLY A 214 2.45 -0.84 -5.90
CA GLY A 214 3.05 -2.08 -5.38
C GLY A 214 4.43 -1.89 -4.72
N THR A 215 4.79 -0.69 -4.27
CA THR A 215 6.14 -0.40 -3.73
C THR A 215 6.19 -0.07 -2.25
N ASP A 216 5.03 0.14 -1.60
CA ASP A 216 4.90 0.73 -0.26
C ASP A 216 5.48 2.15 -0.14
N ALA A 217 5.61 2.89 -1.25
CA ALA A 217 6.28 4.20 -1.23
C ALA A 217 5.66 5.22 -0.25
N HIS A 218 4.38 5.07 0.15
CA HIS A 218 3.74 5.92 1.16
C HIS A 218 4.14 5.58 2.60
N LEU A 219 4.59 4.35 2.89
CA LEU A 219 4.88 3.92 4.26
C LEU A 219 6.27 4.42 4.68
N LYS A 220 6.30 5.35 5.62
CA LYS A 220 7.54 5.87 6.22
C LYS A 220 7.63 5.49 7.69
N ARG A 221 8.81 5.10 8.18
CA ARG A 221 9.04 5.04 9.63
C ARG A 221 8.89 6.44 10.20
N SER A 222 7.99 6.60 11.16
CA SER A 222 7.72 7.89 11.78
C SER A 222 7.74 7.74 13.29
N LYS A 223 8.36 8.71 13.96
CA LYS A 223 8.24 8.89 15.42
C LYS A 223 7.00 9.73 15.77
N ASP A 224 6.45 10.45 14.79
CA ASP A 224 5.23 11.24 14.91
C ASP A 224 4.02 10.43 14.42
N ASN A 225 3.11 10.18 15.35
CA ASN A 225 1.85 9.46 15.21
C ASN A 225 0.63 10.36 15.49
N SER A 226 0.85 11.66 15.68
CA SER A 226 -0.18 12.63 16.10
C SER A 226 -0.93 13.22 14.91
N LYS A 227 -0.25 13.37 13.77
CA LYS A 227 -0.80 14.08 12.60
C LYS A 227 -1.60 13.15 11.70
N SER A 228 -2.88 13.49 11.54
CA SER A 228 -3.78 12.84 10.60
C SER A 228 -3.25 12.87 9.17
N TYR A 229 -3.72 11.91 8.37
CA TYR A 229 -3.46 11.76 6.94
C TYR A 229 -2.04 11.34 6.57
N LYS A 230 -1.17 11.02 7.53
CA LYS A 230 0.14 10.43 7.26
C LYS A 230 0.08 8.92 7.14
N ALA A 231 0.97 8.33 6.34
CA ALA A 231 1.19 6.89 6.29
C ALA A 231 2.48 6.53 7.03
N VAL A 232 2.36 5.67 8.04
CA VAL A 232 3.40 5.44 9.04
C VAL A 232 3.69 3.97 9.26
N SER A 233 4.91 3.67 9.75
CA SER A 233 5.35 2.38 10.26
C SER A 233 5.82 2.57 11.70
N ILE A 234 5.14 1.94 12.65
CA ILE A 234 5.34 2.13 14.09
C ILE A 234 5.60 0.79 14.75
N VAL A 235 6.65 0.72 15.57
CA VAL A 235 6.95 -0.44 16.43
C VAL A 235 6.41 -0.17 17.83
N GLY A 236 5.82 -1.19 18.44
CA GLY A 236 5.37 -1.13 19.82
C GLY A 236 4.90 -2.47 20.35
N TRP A 237 4.44 -2.46 21.60
CA TRP A 237 3.90 -3.62 22.28
C TRP A 237 2.39 -3.54 22.39
N LEU A 238 1.73 -4.67 22.25
CA LEU A 238 0.30 -4.75 22.43
C LEU A 238 -0.07 -4.48 23.90
N LYS A 239 -0.85 -3.43 24.15
CA LYS A 239 -1.25 -3.05 25.53
C LYS A 239 -2.21 -4.07 26.13
N GLU A 240 -3.16 -4.51 25.32
CA GLU A 240 -4.29 -5.33 25.75
C GLU A 240 -4.72 -6.29 24.63
N LYS A 241 -5.57 -7.25 24.95
CA LYS A 241 -6.08 -8.19 23.95
C LYS A 241 -6.89 -7.44 22.89
N PRO A 242 -6.66 -7.67 21.58
CA PRO A 242 -7.42 -7.03 20.52
C PRO A 242 -8.91 -7.34 20.62
N ARG A 243 -9.74 -6.29 20.49
CA ARG A 243 -11.20 -6.36 20.64
C ARG A 243 -11.87 -6.33 19.28
N ILE A 244 -12.96 -7.09 19.14
CA ILE A 244 -13.81 -7.05 17.94
C ILE A 244 -14.96 -6.11 18.24
N ILE A 245 -15.17 -5.11 17.39
CA ILE A 245 -16.29 -4.16 17.50
C ILE A 245 -17.38 -4.47 16.47
N LYS A 246 -18.54 -3.81 16.60
CA LYS A 246 -19.66 -3.91 15.66
C LYS A 246 -19.16 -3.69 14.21
N GLY A 247 -19.64 -4.51 13.28
CA GLY A 247 -19.15 -4.54 11.90
C GLY A 247 -17.94 -5.47 11.67
N GLY A 248 -17.43 -6.14 12.71
CA GLY A 248 -16.37 -7.15 12.55
C GLY A 248 -14.98 -6.54 12.30
N HIS A 249 -14.76 -5.32 12.79
CA HIS A 249 -13.46 -4.66 12.82
C HIS A 249 -12.70 -5.07 14.08
N VAL A 250 -11.36 -5.06 14.01
CA VAL A 250 -10.50 -5.30 15.18
C VAL A 250 -9.84 -4.00 15.60
N VAL A 251 -9.99 -3.65 16.87
CA VAL A 251 -9.38 -2.50 17.51
C VAL A 251 -8.40 -2.98 18.57
N PHE A 252 -7.23 -2.38 18.62
CA PHE A 252 -6.21 -2.68 19.62
C PHE A 252 -5.33 -1.46 19.88
N ASN A 253 -4.70 -1.45 21.05
CA ASN A 253 -3.83 -0.36 21.49
C ASN A 253 -2.37 -0.82 21.48
N LEU A 254 -1.51 0.00 20.90
CA LEU A 254 -0.05 -0.17 20.94
C LEU A 254 0.57 0.82 21.90
N VAL A 255 1.48 0.35 22.73
CA VAL A 255 2.40 1.20 23.49
C VAL A 255 3.70 1.31 22.70
N THR A 256 4.05 2.53 22.32
CA THR A 256 5.34 2.80 21.64
C THR A 256 6.50 2.79 22.64
N PRO A 257 7.77 2.73 22.18
CA PRO A 257 8.95 2.90 23.04
C PRO A 257 8.98 4.20 23.86
N ARG A 258 8.19 5.21 23.48
CA ARG A 258 8.05 6.48 24.22
C ARG A 258 6.84 6.51 25.14
N SER A 259 6.28 5.35 25.47
CA SER A 259 5.08 5.19 26.31
C SER A 259 3.81 5.85 25.75
N THR A 260 3.82 6.35 24.51
CA THR A 260 2.61 6.84 23.83
C THR A 260 1.72 5.67 23.42
N VAL A 261 0.42 5.78 23.70
CA VAL A 261 -0.60 4.81 23.30
C VAL A 261 -1.19 5.20 21.94
N ILE A 262 -1.31 4.23 21.03
CA ILE A 262 -1.90 4.42 19.70
C ILE A 262 -3.02 3.43 19.48
N THR A 263 -4.20 3.96 19.18
CA THR A 263 -5.36 3.16 18.74
C THR A 263 -5.18 2.72 17.29
N CYS A 264 -5.15 1.42 17.07
CA CYS A 264 -5.02 0.81 15.75
C CYS A 264 -6.32 0.09 15.37
N VAL A 265 -6.74 0.25 14.11
CA VAL A 265 -7.99 -0.33 13.59
C VAL A 265 -7.73 -1.12 12.32
N SER A 266 -8.10 -2.40 12.33
CA SER A 266 -8.11 -3.27 11.16
C SER A 266 -9.56 -3.54 10.74
N TYR A 267 -9.97 -2.98 9.59
CA TYR A 267 -11.34 -3.11 9.10
C TYR A 267 -11.68 -4.54 8.66
N ARG A 268 -12.97 -4.81 8.49
CA ARG A 268 -13.48 -6.16 8.20
C ARG A 268 -12.93 -6.67 6.87
N GLU A 269 -12.82 -5.77 5.91
CA GLU A 269 -12.34 -5.94 4.55
C GLU A 269 -10.88 -6.38 4.51
N THR A 270 -10.11 -6.12 5.57
CA THR A 270 -8.70 -6.53 5.66
C THR A 270 -8.50 -8.05 5.78
N GLY A 271 -9.56 -8.82 6.07
CA GLY A 271 -9.56 -10.27 5.90
C GLY A 271 -8.51 -11.00 6.75
N ARG A 272 -7.52 -11.66 6.12
CA ARG A 272 -6.45 -12.42 6.81
C ARG A 272 -5.74 -11.60 7.88
N LEU A 273 -5.47 -10.32 7.62
CA LEU A 273 -4.77 -9.44 8.56
C LEU A 273 -5.48 -9.36 9.90
N ARG A 274 -6.80 -9.11 9.86
CA ARG A 274 -7.66 -9.07 11.04
C ARG A 274 -7.62 -10.40 11.80
N ASN A 275 -7.66 -11.52 11.10
CA ASN A 275 -7.66 -12.84 11.73
C ASN A 275 -6.36 -13.09 12.52
N VAL A 276 -5.21 -12.68 11.97
CA VAL A 276 -3.92 -12.76 12.67
C VAL A 276 -3.89 -11.85 13.88
N LEU A 277 -4.35 -10.61 13.74
CA LEU A 277 -4.41 -9.64 14.83
C LEU A 277 -5.19 -10.17 16.04
N ARG A 278 -6.30 -10.90 15.83
CA ARG A 278 -7.10 -11.51 16.91
C ARG A 278 -6.35 -12.54 17.75
N LEU A 279 -5.27 -13.13 17.21
CA LEU A 279 -4.47 -14.15 17.86
C LEU A 279 -3.28 -13.57 18.66
N LEU A 280 -3.07 -12.26 18.58
CA LEU A 280 -2.05 -11.56 19.36
C LEU A 280 -2.51 -11.39 20.81
N LYS A 281 -1.53 -11.26 21.71
CA LYS A 281 -1.72 -11.13 23.15
C LYS A 281 -0.96 -9.90 23.69
N PRO A 282 -1.37 -9.39 24.86
CA PRO A 282 -0.64 -8.31 25.52
C PRO A 282 0.85 -8.63 25.63
N GLY A 283 1.71 -7.64 25.40
CA GLY A 283 3.17 -7.79 25.42
C GLY A 283 3.79 -8.31 24.12
N ASP A 284 3.02 -8.77 23.13
CA ASP A 284 3.56 -9.11 21.80
C ASP A 284 4.14 -7.83 21.15
N GLU A 285 5.37 -7.91 20.64
CA GLU A 285 6.09 -6.82 19.97
C GLU A 285 5.81 -6.88 18.46
N ILE A 286 5.22 -5.82 17.92
CA ILE A 286 4.80 -5.77 16.51
C ILE A 286 5.14 -4.43 15.85
N GLU A 287 5.44 -4.46 14.56
CA GLU A 287 5.52 -3.29 13.68
C GLU A 287 4.20 -3.16 12.90
N VAL A 288 3.45 -2.11 13.15
CA VAL A 288 2.16 -1.83 12.49
C VAL A 288 2.35 -0.73 11.45
N LYS A 289 1.82 -0.98 10.24
CA LYS A 289 1.92 -0.06 9.11
C LYS A 289 0.54 0.31 8.61
N GLY A 290 0.31 1.60 8.39
CA GLY A 290 -1.01 2.07 8.00
C GLY A 290 -1.11 3.58 7.88
N GLY A 291 -2.31 4.04 7.55
CA GLY A 291 -2.63 5.47 7.47
C GLY A 291 -3.26 5.99 8.74
N ILE A 292 -2.78 7.11 9.26
CA ILE A 292 -3.42 7.82 10.38
C ILE A 292 -4.64 8.55 9.84
N LYS A 293 -5.79 8.39 10.50
CA LYS A 293 -7.01 9.11 10.15
C LYS A 293 -7.63 9.76 11.38
N PRO A 294 -8.42 10.84 11.18
CA PRO A 294 -9.27 11.36 12.23
C PRO A 294 -10.23 10.27 12.74
N TRP A 295 -10.44 10.26 14.05
CA TRP A 295 -11.38 9.40 14.75
C TRP A 295 -12.18 10.24 15.76
N THR A 296 -13.28 9.72 16.29
CA THR A 296 -14.14 10.44 17.25
C THR A 296 -13.37 10.96 18.47
N GLU A 297 -12.33 10.24 18.89
CA GLU A 297 -11.46 10.58 20.02
C GLU A 297 -10.01 10.80 19.54
N GLY A 298 -9.82 11.77 18.64
CA GLY A 298 -8.50 12.15 18.12
C GLY A 298 -8.15 11.46 16.81
N VAL A 299 -7.20 10.52 16.84
CA VAL A 299 -6.72 9.83 15.63
C VAL A 299 -6.59 8.34 15.84
N ASN A 300 -6.75 7.57 14.76
CA ASN A 300 -6.49 6.15 14.75
C ASN A 300 -5.51 5.79 13.62
N LEU A 301 -4.85 4.63 13.75
CA LEU A 301 -4.03 4.05 12.70
C LEU A 301 -4.83 2.97 11.97
N ASN A 302 -5.20 3.24 10.73
CA ASN A 302 -5.86 2.28 9.84
C ASN A 302 -4.83 1.28 9.31
N VAL A 303 -4.85 0.08 9.87
CA VAL A 303 -3.84 -0.95 9.64
C VAL A 303 -3.93 -1.51 8.22
N GLU A 304 -2.80 -1.46 7.49
CA GLU A 304 -2.62 -2.06 6.18
C GLU A 304 -1.75 -3.33 6.26
N LYS A 305 -0.75 -3.33 7.15
CA LYS A 305 0.19 -4.45 7.38
C LYS A 305 0.63 -4.50 8.83
N VAL A 306 0.99 -5.71 9.27
CA VAL A 306 1.59 -5.95 10.59
C VAL A 306 2.74 -6.91 10.42
N ARG A 307 3.91 -6.57 10.96
CA ARG A 307 5.00 -7.51 11.13
C ARG A 307 5.08 -7.88 12.61
N VAL A 308 4.86 -9.15 12.92
CA VAL A 308 5.09 -9.69 14.26
C VAL A 308 6.60 -9.85 14.42
N LEU A 309 7.18 -9.14 15.39
CA LEU A 309 8.61 -9.15 15.67
C LEU A 309 8.94 -10.18 16.74
N ARG A 310 8.26 -10.10 17.88
CA ARG A 310 8.48 -10.98 19.03
C ARG A 310 7.15 -11.33 19.68
N LEU A 311 6.96 -12.60 20.01
CA LEU A 311 5.79 -13.07 20.73
C LEU A 311 6.15 -13.26 22.20
N GLN A 312 5.28 -12.81 23.09
CA GLN A 312 5.45 -13.08 24.51
C GLN A 312 5.20 -14.58 24.77
N LYS A 313 6.07 -15.19 25.57
CA LYS A 313 5.89 -16.57 26.03
C LYS A 313 4.57 -16.66 26.80
N HIS A 314 3.67 -17.51 26.32
CA HIS A 314 2.41 -17.75 27.00
C HIS A 314 2.58 -18.97 27.90
N VAL A 315 2.68 -18.73 29.21
CA VAL A 315 2.91 -19.79 30.21
C VAL A 315 1.65 -20.08 31.00
N LEU A 316 1.34 -21.37 31.17
CA LEU A 316 0.35 -21.86 32.13
C LEU A 316 1.08 -22.34 33.37
N LEU A 317 0.62 -21.88 34.53
CA LEU A 317 1.05 -22.39 35.82
C LEU A 317 0.08 -23.49 36.26
N LEU A 318 0.49 -24.74 36.12
CA LEU A 318 -0.30 -25.90 36.53
C LEU A 318 0.19 -26.41 37.88
N ASN A 319 -0.72 -26.93 38.70
CA ASN A 319 -0.27 -27.68 39.87
C ASN A 319 0.54 -28.90 39.41
N PRO A 320 1.52 -29.39 40.17
CA PRO A 320 2.30 -30.55 39.77
C PRO A 320 1.43 -31.81 39.63
N LEU A 321 1.90 -32.77 38.83
CA LEU A 321 1.37 -34.13 38.83
C LEU A 321 1.85 -34.87 40.09
N CYS A 322 1.01 -35.73 40.65
CA CYS A 322 1.40 -36.58 41.77
C CYS A 322 2.43 -37.61 41.31
N PRO A 323 3.62 -37.70 41.93
CA PRO A 323 4.64 -38.68 41.54
C PRO A 323 4.22 -40.12 41.82
N LYS A 324 3.26 -40.36 42.72
CA LYS A 324 2.76 -41.71 43.04
C LYS A 324 1.69 -42.24 42.08
N CYS A 325 0.78 -41.38 41.60
CA CYS A 325 -0.39 -41.84 40.86
C CYS A 325 -0.71 -41.03 39.60
N GLY A 326 0.14 -40.06 39.23
CA GLY A 326 0.00 -39.25 38.03
C GLY A 326 -1.17 -38.25 38.04
N LYS A 327 -2.06 -38.25 39.05
CA LYS A 327 -3.18 -37.28 39.11
C LYS A 327 -2.70 -35.88 39.48
N ARG A 328 -3.31 -34.85 38.89
CA ARG A 328 -3.04 -33.44 39.16
C ARG A 328 -3.34 -33.10 40.63
N MET A 329 -2.36 -32.53 41.34
CA MET A 329 -2.48 -32.20 42.76
C MET A 329 -3.32 -30.92 42.99
N LYS A 330 -3.89 -30.74 44.19
CA LYS A 330 -4.58 -29.51 44.62
C LYS A 330 -3.68 -28.68 45.54
N SER A 331 -3.83 -27.35 45.52
CA SER A 331 -3.09 -26.45 46.42
C SER A 331 -3.55 -26.64 47.87
N ARG A 332 -2.62 -26.60 48.82
CA ARG A 332 -2.89 -26.61 50.27
C ARG A 332 -2.97 -25.21 50.90
N GLY A 333 -2.89 -24.16 50.08
CA GLY A 333 -2.81 -22.76 50.52
C GLY A 333 -1.48 -22.11 50.16
N ARG A 334 -1.40 -20.78 50.31
CA ARG A 334 -0.22 -19.99 49.95
C ARG A 334 1.00 -20.49 50.73
N GLY A 335 2.05 -20.91 50.03
CA GLY A 335 3.29 -21.43 50.62
C GLY A 335 3.22 -22.83 51.25
N LYS A 336 2.06 -23.50 51.27
CA LYS A 336 1.84 -24.80 51.96
C LYS A 336 1.98 -26.02 51.03
N GLY A 337 2.39 -25.83 49.78
CA GLY A 337 2.58 -26.88 48.79
C GLY A 337 1.27 -27.48 48.24
N PHE A 338 1.31 -28.74 47.81
CA PHE A 338 0.22 -29.42 47.10
C PHE A 338 -0.14 -30.76 47.76
N LYS A 339 -1.40 -31.19 47.66
CA LYS A 339 -1.88 -32.51 48.10
C LYS A 339 -2.60 -33.23 46.96
N CYS A 340 -2.28 -34.50 46.76
CA CYS A 340 -2.97 -35.34 45.80
C CYS A 340 -4.36 -35.72 46.34
N PRO A 341 -5.46 -35.44 45.61
CA PRO A 341 -6.80 -35.79 46.07
C PRO A 341 -7.08 -37.30 46.03
N ALA A 342 -6.28 -38.11 45.31
CA ALA A 342 -6.56 -39.54 45.13
C ALA A 342 -5.77 -40.47 46.05
N CYS A 343 -4.50 -40.17 46.33
CA CYS A 343 -3.66 -41.02 47.19
C CYS A 343 -3.14 -40.30 48.45
N GLY A 344 -3.56 -39.05 48.68
CA GLY A 344 -3.19 -38.27 49.86
C GLY A 344 -1.74 -37.74 49.89
N PHE A 345 -0.88 -38.16 48.94
CA PHE A 345 0.52 -37.72 48.85
C PHE A 345 0.63 -36.20 48.90
N SER A 346 1.52 -35.69 49.75
CA SER A 346 1.72 -34.26 49.97
C SER A 346 3.12 -33.85 49.53
N LEU A 347 3.18 -32.76 48.76
CA LEU A 347 4.41 -32.20 48.24
C LEU A 347 4.59 -30.80 48.84
N ASN A 348 5.70 -30.56 49.53
CA ASN A 348 5.99 -29.26 50.16
C ASN A 348 6.58 -28.23 49.17
N LEU A 349 6.75 -28.60 47.91
CA LEU A 349 7.16 -27.69 46.85
C LEU A 349 6.07 -26.64 46.60
N SER A 350 6.45 -25.36 46.62
CA SER A 350 5.52 -24.23 46.38
C SER A 350 5.39 -23.86 44.90
N SER A 351 6.30 -24.33 44.05
CA SER A 351 6.35 -23.98 42.63
C SER A 351 5.37 -24.82 41.81
N LYS A 352 4.56 -24.14 41.01
CA LYS A 352 3.73 -24.73 39.96
C LYS A 352 4.60 -25.20 38.79
N GLU A 353 4.14 -26.23 38.11
CA GLU A 353 4.70 -26.65 36.82
C GLU A 353 4.43 -25.55 35.78
N VAL A 354 5.51 -25.05 35.16
CA VAL A 354 5.43 -24.02 34.13
C VAL A 354 5.32 -24.71 32.78
N ARG A 355 4.13 -24.71 32.19
CA ARG A 355 3.93 -25.24 30.83
C ARG A 355 3.85 -24.08 29.84
N GLN A 356 4.84 -23.97 28.96
CA GLN A 356 4.77 -23.04 27.84
C GLN A 356 3.75 -23.56 26.81
N LEU A 357 2.74 -22.75 26.52
CA LEU A 357 1.78 -23.02 25.47
C LEU A 357 2.34 -22.54 24.13
N GLU A 358 2.21 -23.39 23.12
CA GLU A 358 2.51 -23.02 21.75
C GLU A 358 1.58 -21.92 21.23
N ARG A 359 2.12 -21.05 20.39
CA ARG A 359 1.39 -19.97 19.73
C ARG A 359 1.10 -20.38 18.29
N ILE A 360 -0.16 -20.21 17.87
CA ILE A 360 -0.57 -20.44 16.48
C ILE A 360 0.08 -19.41 15.53
N VAL A 361 0.34 -18.19 16.02
CA VAL A 361 1.01 -17.14 15.25
C VAL A 361 2.51 -17.30 15.40
N MET A 362 3.23 -17.11 14.29
CA MET A 362 4.69 -17.00 14.25
C MET A 362 5.13 -15.57 13.90
N PRO A 363 6.36 -15.17 14.26
CA PRO A 363 6.96 -13.95 13.74
C PRO A 363 6.94 -13.90 12.21
N GLY A 364 6.70 -12.72 11.64
CA GLY A 364 6.58 -12.57 10.19
C GLY A 364 5.70 -11.41 9.76
N LEU A 365 5.66 -11.16 8.44
CA LEU A 365 4.84 -10.12 7.83
C LEU A 365 3.45 -10.67 7.47
N PHE A 366 2.43 -10.00 7.96
CA PHE A 366 1.03 -10.23 7.65
C PHE A 366 0.43 -9.00 6.99
N MET A 367 -0.41 -9.21 5.99
CA MET A 367 -1.08 -8.13 5.25
C MET A 367 -2.53 -8.51 4.94
N SER A 368 -3.28 -7.55 4.43
CA SER A 368 -4.68 -7.74 4.06
C SER A 368 -4.87 -8.76 2.93
N ASP A 369 -6.12 -9.15 2.69
CA ASP A 369 -6.48 -9.91 1.49
C ASP A 369 -6.30 -9.04 0.23
N PRO A 370 -6.01 -9.62 -0.95
CA PRO A 370 -5.79 -8.86 -2.19
C PRO A 370 -6.90 -7.86 -2.53
N LEU A 371 -8.15 -8.21 -2.22
CA LEU A 371 -9.31 -7.33 -2.40
C LEU A 371 -9.19 -5.98 -1.66
N ALA A 372 -8.47 -5.94 -0.55
CA ALA A 372 -8.27 -4.76 0.27
C ALA A 372 -6.91 -4.09 0.04
N TYR A 373 -6.15 -4.50 -0.99
CA TYR A 373 -4.93 -3.79 -1.37
C TYR A 373 -5.26 -2.38 -1.83
N ARG A 374 -4.43 -1.43 -1.38
CA ARG A 374 -4.38 -0.09 -1.96
C ARG A 374 -3.39 -0.12 -3.12
N HIS A 375 -3.49 0.85 -4.03
CA HIS A 375 -2.59 0.95 -5.17
C HIS A 375 -1.08 0.90 -4.80
N LEU A 376 -0.69 1.55 -3.71
CA LEU A 376 0.70 1.58 -3.27
C LEU A 376 1.11 0.33 -2.47
N THR A 377 0.18 -0.50 -2.01
CA THR A 377 0.46 -1.67 -1.18
C THR A 377 1.34 -2.66 -1.94
N LYS A 378 2.57 -2.88 -1.47
CA LYS A 378 3.47 -3.92 -1.97
C LYS A 378 2.94 -5.32 -1.61
N PRO A 379 2.59 -6.19 -2.58
CA PRO A 379 2.16 -7.55 -2.29
C PRO A 379 3.25 -8.39 -1.62
N VAL A 380 2.89 -9.38 -0.79
CA VAL A 380 3.85 -10.29 -0.11
C VAL A 380 4.86 -10.87 -1.09
N ARG A 381 4.39 -11.27 -2.28
CA ARG A 381 5.19 -11.95 -3.29
C ARG A 381 6.36 -11.11 -3.84
N LEU A 382 6.31 -9.79 -3.69
CA LEU A 382 7.37 -8.89 -4.14
C LEU A 382 8.45 -8.63 -3.07
N TYR A 383 8.30 -9.12 -1.84
CA TYR A 383 9.34 -8.99 -0.81
C TYR A 383 10.49 -9.98 -1.06
N GLY A 384 11.72 -9.57 -0.75
CA GLY A 384 12.93 -10.39 -0.94
C GLY A 384 13.40 -10.51 -2.39
N ARG A 385 12.63 -9.98 -3.36
CA ARG A 385 13.01 -10.01 -4.77
C ARG A 385 13.98 -8.88 -5.12
N ARG A 386 15.12 -9.25 -5.70
CA ARG A 386 15.97 -8.32 -6.47
C ARG A 386 15.37 -8.22 -7.87
N PHE A 387 15.02 -7.01 -8.27
CA PHE A 387 14.41 -6.77 -9.57
C PHE A 387 15.46 -7.01 -10.67
N LYS A 388 15.23 -8.00 -11.54
CA LYS A 388 16.09 -8.32 -12.69
C LYS A 388 15.75 -7.45 -13.92
N ASP A 389 15.42 -6.19 -13.71
CA ASP A 389 15.08 -5.31 -14.84
C ASP A 389 16.32 -4.55 -15.30
N ARG A 390 16.82 -4.89 -16.51
CA ARG A 390 17.94 -4.18 -17.17
C ARG A 390 17.66 -2.68 -17.28
N HIS A 391 16.40 -2.28 -17.44
CA HIS A 391 16.00 -0.88 -17.51
C HIS A 391 16.16 -0.15 -16.18
N ARG A 392 16.01 -0.86 -15.05
CA ARG A 392 16.22 -0.30 -13.71
C ARG A 392 17.72 -0.11 -13.42
N LEU A 393 18.55 -1.05 -13.88
CA LEU A 393 20.01 -0.89 -13.86
C LEU A 393 20.42 0.34 -14.68
N MET A 394 19.92 0.49 -15.92
CA MET A 394 20.17 1.69 -16.73
C MET A 394 19.75 2.98 -16.05
N VAL A 395 18.55 3.03 -15.44
CA VAL A 395 18.11 4.23 -14.68
C VAL A 395 19.04 4.52 -13.51
N MET A 396 19.48 3.50 -12.77
CA MET A 396 20.43 3.69 -11.67
C MET A 396 21.81 4.17 -12.17
N SER A 397 22.29 3.65 -13.31
CA SER A 397 23.50 4.11 -13.97
C SER A 397 23.40 5.57 -14.42
N SER A 398 22.29 5.97 -15.05
CA SER A 398 22.05 7.36 -15.47
C SER A 398 21.97 8.34 -14.30
N ILE A 399 21.44 7.91 -13.14
CA ILE A 399 21.44 8.72 -11.92
C ILE A 399 22.85 8.90 -11.38
N LEU A 400 23.65 7.84 -11.35
CA LEU A 400 25.04 7.89 -10.87
C LEU A 400 25.92 8.77 -11.76
N ILE A 401 25.70 8.76 -13.07
CA ILE A 401 26.42 9.61 -14.03
C ILE A 401 25.96 11.07 -13.90
N GLY A 402 24.64 11.32 -13.82
CA GLY A 402 24.10 12.68 -13.75
C GLY A 402 24.32 13.42 -12.41
N TYR A 403 24.61 12.71 -11.32
CA TYR A 403 25.04 13.32 -10.03
C TYR A 403 26.56 13.34 -9.86
N GLY A 404 27.32 12.68 -10.73
CA GLY A 404 28.78 12.68 -10.71
C GLY A 404 29.40 13.99 -11.22
N GLU A 405 28.64 14.80 -11.95
CA GLU A 405 29.11 16.10 -12.47
C GLU A 405 28.79 17.29 -11.52
N GLU A 406 27.93 17.11 -10.52
CA GLU A 406 27.56 18.18 -9.55
C GLU A 406 28.34 18.11 -8.22
N SER A 407 29.42 17.34 -8.12
CA SER A 407 30.19 17.18 -6.88
C SER A 407 31.70 17.46 -7.01
N GLN A 408 32.07 18.38 -7.91
CA GLN A 408 33.43 18.92 -7.95
C GLN A 408 33.58 20.41 -7.57
N ASP A 409 32.50 21.12 -7.23
CA ASP A 409 32.65 22.42 -6.56
C ASP A 409 31.52 22.63 -5.53
N ILE A 410 31.95 22.89 -4.29
CA ILE A 410 31.27 23.32 -3.04
C ILE A 410 31.48 22.34 -1.87
#